data_AF-A0A7X5DIC7-F1
#
_entry.id   AF-A0A7X5DIC7-F1
#
_cell.length_a   1.000
_cell.length_b   1.000
_cell.length_c   1.000
_cell.angle_alpha   90.00
_cell.angle_beta   90.00
_cell.angle_gamma   90.00
#
_symmetry.space_group_name_H-M   'P 1'
#
loop_
_entity.id
_entity.type
_entity.pdbx_description
1 polymer ?
#
loop_
_entity_poly.entity_id
_entity_poly.type
_entity_poly.pdbx_seq_one_letter_code
_entity_poly.pdbx_strand_id
1 'polypeptide(L)'
;LLEAGWSTNAVYAILGNMEKESNINPLFWERTNTGKKGKGFGLVQWTPQSKLTDWTTLEGLNPNDIDVQIQRILVEVDLTSDEQWVTGNHNSGMTFKEFTQSAESAEKLAEIFLYCYEQPTVMPQPARSKQARKWKDLLELLND
;
A
#
# COMPACT_ATOMS: atom_id res chain seq x y z
N LEU A 1 8.16 5.52 6.70
CA LEU A 1 7.33 4.49 7.40
C LEU A 1 7.97 4.01 8.70
N LEU A 2 9.20 3.52 8.71
CA LEU A 2 9.89 3.12 9.96
C LEU A 2 9.99 4.27 10.98
N GLU A 3 10.31 5.47 10.51
CA GLU A 3 10.31 6.70 11.35
C GLU A 3 8.92 7.04 11.92
N ALA A 4 7.85 6.58 11.28
CA ALA A 4 6.48 6.71 11.75
C ALA A 4 6.07 5.57 12.69
N GLY A 5 7.02 4.73 13.12
CA GLY A 5 6.81 3.63 14.07
C GLY A 5 6.18 2.39 13.47
N TRP A 6 6.21 2.19 12.16
CA TRP A 6 5.76 0.93 11.56
C TRP A 6 6.76 -0.19 11.82
N SER A 7 6.27 -1.42 12.01
CA SER A 7 7.12 -2.60 12.06
C SER A 7 7.82 -2.84 10.72
N THR A 8 9.02 -3.41 10.75
CA THR A 8 9.78 -3.74 9.53
C THR A 8 9.01 -4.70 8.62
N ASN A 9 8.36 -5.71 9.19
CA ASN A 9 7.52 -6.64 8.41
C ASN A 9 6.34 -5.94 7.73
N ALA A 10 5.70 -4.94 8.38
CA ALA A 10 4.63 -4.16 7.76
C ALA A 10 5.16 -3.31 6.58
N VAL A 11 6.37 -2.75 6.72
CA VAL A 11 7.04 -2.03 5.62
C VAL A 11 7.38 -2.97 4.46
N TYR A 12 7.92 -4.16 4.72
CA TYR A 12 8.19 -5.13 3.66
C TYR A 12 6.90 -5.61 2.96
N ALA A 13 5.81 -5.77 3.72
CA ALA A 13 4.51 -6.16 3.20
C ALA A 13 3.93 -5.14 2.22
N ILE A 14 3.97 -3.86 2.56
CA ILE A 14 3.48 -2.80 1.66
C ILE A 14 4.36 -2.65 0.43
N LEU A 15 5.69 -2.80 0.55
CA LEU A 15 6.60 -2.81 -0.60
C LEU A 15 6.27 -3.94 -1.58
N GLY A 16 5.94 -5.13 -1.09
CA GLY A 16 5.51 -6.25 -1.94
C GLY A 16 4.22 -5.96 -2.71
N ASN A 17 3.28 -5.22 -2.10
CA ASN A 17 2.05 -4.79 -2.77
C ASN A 17 2.31 -3.65 -3.76
N MET A 18 3.03 -2.60 -3.36
CA MET A 18 3.42 -1.47 -4.22
C MET A 18 4.21 -1.92 -5.45
N GLU A 19 5.06 -2.94 -5.33
CA GLU A 19 5.75 -3.51 -6.49
C GLU A 19 4.75 -4.08 -7.50
N LYS A 20 3.73 -4.79 -7.03
CA LYS A 20 2.70 -5.35 -7.92
C LYS A 20 1.81 -4.27 -8.52
N GLU A 21 1.48 -3.23 -7.75
CA GLU A 21 0.61 -2.14 -8.19
C GLU A 21 1.28 -1.19 -9.19
N SER A 22 2.52 -0.79 -8.90
CA SER A 22 3.16 0.33 -9.58
C SER A 22 4.63 0.11 -9.93
N ASN A 23 5.19 -1.06 -9.61
CA ASN A 23 6.64 -1.24 -9.52
C ASN A 23 7.29 -0.20 -8.58
N ILE A 24 6.59 0.19 -7.51
CA ILE A 24 7.03 1.21 -6.54
C ILE A 24 7.32 2.56 -7.23
N ASN A 25 6.52 2.91 -8.24
CA ASN A 25 6.66 4.17 -8.97
C ASN A 25 5.50 5.12 -8.60
N PRO A 26 5.76 6.24 -7.89
CA PRO A 26 4.74 7.19 -7.49
C PRO A 26 4.07 7.89 -8.68
N LEU A 27 4.67 7.85 -9.86
CA LEU A 27 4.13 8.46 -11.08
C LEU A 27 3.33 7.48 -11.94
N PHE A 28 3.15 6.24 -11.48
CA PHE A 28 2.49 5.20 -12.26
C PHE A 28 0.99 5.46 -12.39
N TRP A 29 0.53 5.55 -13.64
CA TRP A 29 -0.88 5.62 -13.97
C TRP A 29 -1.35 4.29 -14.52
N GLU A 30 -2.49 3.80 -14.02
CA GLU A 30 -3.17 2.65 -14.59
C GLU A 30 -3.36 2.85 -16.10
N ARG A 31 -3.27 1.76 -16.86
CA ARG A 31 -3.58 1.73 -18.29
C ARG A 31 -4.70 0.76 -18.56
N THR A 32 -5.71 1.21 -19.28
CA THR A 32 -6.76 0.33 -19.79
C THR A 32 -6.19 -0.59 -20.87
N ASN A 33 -6.94 -1.64 -21.25
CA ASN A 33 -6.60 -2.53 -22.37
C ASN A 33 -6.46 -1.79 -23.73
N THR A 34 -6.91 -0.54 -23.82
CA THR A 34 -6.76 0.32 -25.01
C THR A 34 -5.61 1.30 -24.91
N GLY A 35 -4.76 1.20 -23.88
CA GLY A 35 -3.60 2.08 -23.63
C GLY A 35 -3.95 3.46 -23.08
N LYS A 36 -5.24 3.74 -22.85
CA LYS A 36 -5.70 4.99 -22.24
C LYS A 36 -5.42 4.99 -20.74
N LYS A 37 -5.34 6.19 -20.17
CA LYS A 37 -5.22 6.40 -18.72
C LYS A 37 -6.44 5.77 -18.02
N GLY A 38 -6.17 4.86 -17.07
CA GLY A 38 -7.16 4.22 -16.21
C GLY A 38 -7.55 5.10 -15.03
N LYS A 39 -8.05 4.48 -13.97
CA LYS A 39 -8.54 5.14 -12.76
C LYS A 39 -7.53 5.14 -11.61
N GLY A 40 -6.59 4.19 -11.59
CA GLY A 40 -5.55 4.07 -10.56
C GLY A 40 -4.35 5.00 -10.77
N PHE A 41 -3.77 5.46 -9.66
CA PHE A 41 -2.59 6.31 -9.66
C PHE A 41 -1.70 6.08 -8.43
N GLY A 42 -0.39 6.22 -8.58
CA GLY A 42 0.58 6.25 -7.49
C GLY A 42 1.02 4.88 -7.00
N LEU A 43 1.76 4.89 -5.87
CA LEU A 43 2.44 3.73 -5.29
C LEU A 43 1.53 2.51 -5.10
N VAL A 44 0.32 2.74 -4.59
CA VAL A 44 -0.70 1.73 -4.26
C VAL A 44 -1.92 1.80 -5.18
N GLN A 45 -1.77 2.47 -6.34
CA GLN A 45 -2.85 2.61 -7.32
C GLN A 45 -4.19 3.05 -6.72
N TRP A 46 -4.21 4.16 -5.94
CA TRP A 46 -5.45 4.72 -5.40
C TRP A 46 -6.52 4.81 -6.48
N THR A 47 -7.62 4.09 -6.27
CA THR A 47 -8.69 3.93 -7.27
C THR A 47 -10.05 4.26 -6.64
N PRO A 48 -10.77 5.28 -7.16
CA PRO A 48 -10.30 6.24 -8.15
C PRO A 48 -9.15 7.11 -7.60
N GLN A 49 -8.30 7.61 -8.48
CA GLN A 49 -7.17 8.49 -8.15
C GLN A 49 -7.54 9.72 -7.30
N SER A 50 -8.82 10.12 -7.31
CA SER A 50 -9.33 11.24 -6.54
C SER A 50 -9.17 11.04 -5.03
N LYS A 51 -9.10 9.80 -4.54
CA LYS A 51 -8.75 9.51 -3.14
C LYS A 51 -7.44 10.19 -2.71
N LEU A 52 -6.45 10.23 -3.61
CA LEU A 52 -5.19 10.95 -3.38
C LEU A 52 -5.27 12.42 -3.82
N THR A 53 -5.80 12.70 -5.03
CA THR A 53 -5.71 14.06 -5.58
C THR A 53 -6.61 15.06 -4.88
N ASP A 54 -7.78 14.65 -4.39
CA ASP A 54 -8.68 15.55 -3.69
C ASP A 54 -8.09 15.93 -2.32
N TRP A 55 -7.50 14.95 -1.63
CA TRP A 55 -6.76 15.20 -0.39
C TRP A 55 -5.56 16.13 -0.61
N THR A 56 -4.70 15.84 -1.59
CA THR A 56 -3.54 16.70 -1.87
C THR A 56 -3.95 18.11 -2.33
N THR A 57 -5.04 18.25 -3.06
CA THR A 57 -5.59 19.57 -3.44
C THR A 57 -6.03 20.36 -2.21
N LEU A 58 -6.70 19.70 -1.25
CA LEU A 58 -7.13 20.32 0.00
C LEU A 58 -5.94 20.77 0.86
N GLU A 59 -4.90 19.94 0.95
CA GLU A 59 -3.69 20.20 1.74
C GLU A 59 -2.67 21.11 1.03
N GLY A 60 -2.87 21.43 -0.26
CA GLY A 60 -1.92 22.21 -1.06
C GLY A 60 -0.62 21.46 -1.37
N LEU A 61 -0.69 20.13 -1.45
CA LEU A 61 0.45 19.22 -1.69
C LEU A 61 0.52 18.73 -3.14
N ASN A 62 1.68 18.23 -3.56
CA ASN A 62 1.87 17.67 -4.90
C ASN A 62 1.62 16.15 -4.91
N PRO A 63 0.59 15.63 -5.60
CA PRO A 63 0.31 14.19 -5.62
C PRO A 63 1.37 13.35 -6.35
N ASN A 64 2.27 13.96 -7.11
CA ASN A 64 3.36 13.26 -7.79
C ASN A 64 4.59 13.03 -6.88
N ASP A 65 4.61 13.63 -5.70
CA ASP A 65 5.69 13.51 -4.73
C ASP A 65 5.55 12.19 -3.94
N ILE A 66 6.64 11.41 -3.86
CA ILE A 66 6.66 10.14 -3.14
C ILE A 66 6.43 10.34 -1.65
N ASP A 67 6.98 11.40 -1.06
CA ASP A 67 6.85 11.67 0.36
C ASP A 67 5.41 12.05 0.71
N VAL A 68 4.74 12.79 -0.19
CA VAL A 68 3.30 13.10 -0.07
C VAL A 68 2.44 11.84 -0.19
N GLN A 69 2.78 10.91 -1.09
CA GLN A 69 2.07 9.64 -1.19
C GLN A 69 2.27 8.76 0.05
N ILE A 70 3.47 8.74 0.63
CA ILE A 70 3.73 8.06 1.90
C ILE A 70 2.96 8.74 3.04
N GLN A 71 2.94 10.08 3.09
CA GLN A 71 2.15 10.84 4.06
C GLN A 71 0.66 10.50 3.96
N ARG A 72 0.13 10.35 2.74
CA ARG A 72 -1.27 9.94 2.55
C ARG A 72 -1.55 8.61 3.25
N ILE A 73 -0.71 7.60 3.03
CA ILE A 73 -0.86 6.28 3.68
C ILE A 73 -0.83 6.39 5.20
N LEU A 74 0.05 7.25 5.75
CA LEU A 74 0.12 7.48 7.19
C LEU A 74 -1.16 8.13 7.73
N VAL A 75 -1.72 9.10 7.01
CA VAL A 75 -3.00 9.73 7.39
C VAL A 75 -4.14 8.71 7.38
N GLU A 76 -4.20 7.84 6.37
CA GLU A 76 -5.24 6.81 6.23
C GLU A 76 -5.30 5.81 7.39
N VAL A 77 -4.18 5.59 8.09
CA VAL A 77 -4.15 4.75 9.32
C VAL A 77 -5.03 5.33 10.44
N ASP A 78 -5.12 6.65 10.52
CA ASP A 78 -5.81 7.36 11.61
C ASP A 78 -7.23 7.83 11.19
N LEU A 79 -7.62 7.66 9.92
CA LEU A 79 -8.95 8.03 9.44
C LEU A 79 -10.00 6.99 9.86
N THR A 80 -10.95 7.40 10.70
CA THR A 80 -12.05 6.54 11.15
C THR A 80 -13.16 6.36 10.11
N SER A 81 -13.21 7.22 9.09
CA SER A 81 -14.23 7.23 8.04
C SER A 81 -13.68 6.92 6.65
N ASP A 82 -12.38 6.59 6.53
CA ASP A 82 -11.80 6.25 5.25
C ASP A 82 -12.04 4.78 4.91
N GLU A 83 -12.53 4.54 3.69
CA GLU A 83 -12.90 3.21 3.21
C GLU A 83 -11.70 2.44 2.66
N GLN A 84 -10.49 3.01 2.74
CA GLN A 84 -9.30 2.38 2.14
C GLN A 84 -8.95 1.05 2.84
N TRP A 85 -9.04 0.98 4.17
CA TRP A 85 -8.83 -0.27 4.92
C TRP A 85 -10.14 -0.90 5.38
N VAL A 86 -10.47 -2.07 4.83
CA VAL A 86 -11.68 -2.84 5.20
C VAL A 86 -11.28 -4.10 5.98
N THR A 87 -11.39 -4.00 7.32
CA THR A 87 -11.03 -5.08 8.26
C THR A 87 -11.74 -6.41 7.97
N GLY A 88 -12.96 -6.37 7.44
CA GLY A 88 -13.80 -7.56 7.21
C GLY A 88 -13.38 -8.42 6.00
N ASN A 89 -12.48 -7.94 5.13
CA ASN A 89 -12.11 -8.66 3.90
C ASN A 89 -11.06 -9.75 4.11
N HIS A 90 -10.50 -9.89 5.31
CA HIS A 90 -9.55 -10.93 5.66
C HIS A 90 -9.88 -11.51 7.04
N ASN A 91 -9.63 -12.82 7.22
CA ASN A 91 -10.00 -13.54 8.44
C ASN A 91 -9.24 -13.13 9.71
N SER A 92 -8.16 -12.36 9.58
CA SER A 92 -7.41 -11.84 10.73
C SER A 92 -8.19 -10.82 11.55
N GLY A 93 -9.18 -10.14 10.94
CA GLY A 93 -9.88 -9.03 11.61
C GLY A 93 -8.96 -7.87 12.02
N MET A 94 -7.79 -7.76 11.39
CA MET A 94 -6.76 -6.79 11.73
C MET A 94 -7.15 -5.39 11.23
N THR A 95 -7.16 -4.41 12.13
CA THR A 95 -7.30 -2.99 11.80
C THR A 95 -6.04 -2.45 11.13
N PHE A 96 -6.14 -1.31 10.44
CA PHE A 96 -4.95 -0.72 9.80
C PHE A 96 -3.88 -0.37 10.84
N LYS A 97 -4.30 0.16 12.00
CA LYS A 97 -3.36 0.47 13.09
C LYS A 97 -2.62 -0.75 13.60
N GLU A 98 -3.33 -1.86 13.83
CA GLU A 98 -2.72 -3.13 14.25
C GLU A 98 -1.76 -3.67 13.17
N PHE A 99 -2.12 -3.54 11.90
CA PHE A 99 -1.23 -3.90 10.78
C PHE A 99 0.11 -3.16 10.88
N THR A 100 0.09 -1.84 11.14
CA THR A 100 1.34 -1.05 11.23
C THR A 100 2.28 -1.52 12.33
N GLN A 101 1.76 -2.18 13.37
CA GLN A 101 2.52 -2.60 14.55
C GLN A 101 2.77 -4.11 14.61
N SER A 102 2.27 -4.86 13.63
CA SER A 102 2.23 -6.32 13.70
C SER A 102 3.62 -6.97 13.60
N ALA A 103 3.81 -8.04 14.37
CA ALA A 103 4.98 -8.91 14.33
C ALA A 103 4.80 -10.14 13.43
N GLU A 104 3.65 -10.27 12.77
CA GLU A 104 3.40 -11.31 11.77
C GLU A 104 4.43 -11.26 10.63
N SER A 105 4.57 -12.36 9.89
CA SER A 105 5.52 -12.41 8.77
C SER A 105 5.17 -11.40 7.68
N ALA A 106 6.19 -10.89 6.98
CA ALA A 106 6.00 -9.95 5.87
C ALA A 106 5.06 -10.52 4.79
N GLU A 107 5.11 -11.84 4.56
CA GLU A 107 4.25 -12.53 3.59
C GLU A 107 2.78 -12.56 4.02
N LYS A 108 2.52 -12.78 5.32
CA LYS A 108 1.17 -12.79 5.88
C LYS A 108 0.61 -11.38 5.91
N LEU A 109 1.41 -10.40 6.29
CA LEU A 109 1.03 -8.99 6.25
C LEU A 109 0.78 -8.53 4.80
N ALA A 110 1.55 -9.00 3.81
CA ALA A 110 1.30 -8.65 2.41
C ALA A 110 -0.04 -9.20 1.90
N GLU A 111 -0.42 -10.40 2.34
CA GLU A 111 -1.76 -10.96 2.09
C GLU A 111 -2.83 -10.11 2.78
N ILE A 112 -2.67 -9.77 4.06
CA ILE A 112 -3.63 -8.93 4.78
C ILE A 112 -3.78 -7.56 4.08
N PHE A 113 -2.69 -6.93 3.67
CA PHE A 113 -2.72 -5.64 2.96
C PHE A 113 -3.43 -5.77 1.60
N LEU A 114 -3.21 -6.86 0.86
CA LEU A 114 -3.94 -7.14 -0.38
C LEU A 114 -5.45 -7.18 -0.17
N TYR A 115 -5.91 -7.92 0.84
CA TYR A 115 -7.34 -8.12 1.09
C TYR A 115 -8.01 -6.92 1.76
N CYS A 116 -7.31 -6.25 2.69
CA CYS A 116 -7.89 -5.16 3.47
C CYS A 116 -7.68 -3.80 2.82
N TYR A 117 -6.54 -3.53 2.19
CA TYR A 117 -6.19 -2.22 1.62
C TYR A 117 -6.36 -2.18 0.10
N GLU A 118 -5.66 -3.05 -0.65
CA GLU A 118 -5.62 -2.96 -2.12
C GLU A 118 -6.95 -3.35 -2.76
N GLN A 119 -7.59 -4.40 -2.25
CA GLN A 119 -8.91 -4.89 -2.67
C GLN A 119 -9.09 -4.99 -4.21
N PRO A 120 -8.13 -5.57 -4.95
CA PRO A 120 -8.24 -5.63 -6.40
C PRO A 120 -9.36 -6.60 -6.80
N THR A 121 -9.87 -6.43 -8.02
CA THR A 121 -10.94 -7.30 -8.56
C THR A 121 -10.54 -8.77 -8.71
N VAL A 122 -9.23 -9.06 -8.79
CA VAL A 122 -8.70 -10.42 -8.91
C VAL A 122 -7.90 -10.78 -7.66
N MET A 123 -8.37 -11.79 -6.93
CA MET A 123 -7.71 -12.38 -5.76
C MET A 123 -7.87 -13.91 -5.80
N PRO A 124 -6.96 -14.70 -5.20
CA PRO A 124 -5.74 -14.29 -4.49
C PRO A 124 -4.58 -13.87 -5.42
N GLN A 125 -3.63 -13.08 -4.91
CA GLN A 125 -2.40 -12.69 -5.63
C GLN A 125 -1.13 -13.08 -4.84
N PRO A 126 -0.78 -14.37 -4.76
CA PRO A 126 0.32 -14.86 -3.91
C PRO A 126 1.72 -14.33 -4.30
N ALA A 127 1.86 -13.72 -5.48
CA ALA A 127 3.09 -13.06 -5.89
C ALA A 127 3.48 -11.93 -4.92
N ARG A 128 2.50 -11.20 -4.36
CA ARG A 128 2.75 -10.07 -3.46
C ARG A 128 3.42 -10.50 -2.16
N SER A 129 2.99 -11.63 -1.60
CA SER A 129 3.66 -12.25 -0.45
C SER A 129 5.09 -12.67 -0.76
N LYS A 130 5.37 -13.21 -1.95
CA LYS A 130 6.74 -13.52 -2.38
C LYS A 130 7.59 -12.26 -2.55
N GLN A 131 7.02 -11.20 -3.09
CA GLN A 131 7.68 -9.90 -3.25
C GLN A 131 7.98 -9.27 -1.89
N ALA A 132 7.08 -9.38 -0.91
CA ALA A 132 7.34 -8.92 0.45
C ALA A 132 8.53 -9.65 1.10
N ARG A 133 8.60 -10.99 0.95
CA ARG A 133 9.80 -11.74 1.39
C ARG A 133 11.06 -11.30 0.64
N LYS A 134 10.98 -11.09 -0.67
CA LYS A 134 12.12 -10.58 -1.46
C LYS A 134 12.63 -9.25 -0.91
N TRP A 135 11.74 -8.29 -0.59
CA TRP A 135 12.13 -7.01 -0.01
C TRP A 135 12.73 -7.14 1.39
N LYS A 136 12.16 -8.02 2.22
CA LYS A 136 12.74 -8.37 3.51
C LYS A 136 14.18 -8.86 3.35
N ASP A 137 14.38 -9.91 2.56
CA ASP A 137 15.69 -10.56 2.40
C ASP A 137 16.73 -9.57 1.84
N LEU A 138 16.34 -8.72 0.88
CA LEU A 138 17.23 -7.73 0.27
C LEU A 138 17.62 -6.61 1.25
N LEU A 139 16.66 -6.05 1.98
CA LEU A 139 16.92 -4.91 2.85
C LEU A 139 17.60 -5.32 4.16
N GLU A 140 17.34 -6.53 4.66
CA GLU A 140 18.10 -7.09 5.78
C GLU A 140 19.58 -7.30 5.38
N LEU A 141 19.84 -7.85 4.19
CA LEU A 141 21.21 -8.02 3.68
C LEU A 141 22.00 -6.71 3.51
N LEU A 142 21.32 -5.60 3.18
CA LEU A 142 21.96 -4.30 2.97
C LEU A 142 22.23 -3.53 4.28
N ASN A 143 21.61 -3.95 5.38
CA ASN A 143 21.78 -3.33 6.69
C ASN A 143 22.81 -4.06 7.58
N ASP A 144 23.39 -5.15 7.08
CA ASP A 144 24.53 -5.87 7.66
C ASP A 144 25.88 -5.29 7.17
#